data_AF-A0A7S3P2G8-F1
#
_entry.id   AF-A0A7S3P2G8-F1
#
_cell.length_a   1.000
_cell.length_b   1.000
_cell.length_c   1.000
_cell.angle_alpha   90.00
_cell.angle_beta   90.00
_cell.angle_gamma   90.00
#
_symmetry.space_group_name_H-M   'P 1'
#
loop_
_entity.id
_entity.type
_entity.pdbx_description
1 polymer ?
#
loop_
_entity_poly.entity_id
_entity_poly.type
_entity_poly.pdbx_seq_one_letter_code
_entity_poly.pdbx_strand_id
1 'polypeptide(L)'
;TLSKSERKFISDYLMSKKTNSITEEQRTKLWLVGSGAETLLKDNPGYYHNLLDKVKGYPNPCFSQIHLDLHRTFSTDESFYTKENENTLKRVLSAYVLRNPTVGYCQGLNFIAAVLITQLSEEQAFWVLCQVIESILPTDYFN
;
A
#
# COMPACT_ATOMS: atom_id res chain seq x y z
N THR A 1 -17.43 0.65 -1.42
CA THR A 1 -18.13 1.84 -0.87
C THR A 1 -18.09 1.81 0.64
N LEU A 2 -17.56 2.85 1.30
CA LEU A 2 -17.42 2.91 2.76
C LEU A 2 -18.78 2.77 3.48
N SER A 3 -18.78 2.03 4.59
CA SER A 3 -19.92 1.84 5.49
C SER A 3 -20.34 3.14 6.20
N LYS A 4 -21.55 3.15 6.78
CA LYS A 4 -22.07 4.32 7.52
C LYS A 4 -21.19 4.69 8.72
N SER A 5 -20.66 3.70 9.43
CA SER A 5 -19.77 3.91 10.58
C SER A 5 -18.41 4.47 10.16
N GLU A 6 -17.82 3.97 9.08
CA GLU A 6 -16.56 4.47 8.53
C GLU A 6 -16.69 5.95 8.08
N ARG A 7 -17.78 6.29 7.39
CA ARG A 7 -18.05 7.68 6.99
C ARG A 7 -18.22 8.60 8.19
N LYS A 8 -18.92 8.14 9.23
CA LYS A 8 -19.10 8.90 10.47
C LYS A 8 -17.76 9.15 11.15
N PHE A 9 -16.90 8.15 11.25
CA PHE A 9 -15.56 8.30 11.80
C PHE A 9 -14.73 9.37 11.07
N ILE A 10 -14.67 9.29 9.73
CA ILE A 10 -13.93 10.28 8.92
C ILE A 10 -14.52 11.68 9.11
N SER A 11 -15.85 11.80 9.08
CA SER A 11 -16.56 13.07 9.27
C SER A 11 -16.27 13.68 10.65
N ASP A 12 -16.44 12.91 11.72
CA ASP A 12 -16.20 13.36 13.10
C ASP A 12 -14.74 13.82 13.25
N TYR A 13 -13.80 13.13 12.60
CA TYR A 13 -12.39 13.50 12.57
C TYR A 13 -12.12 14.81 11.82
N LEU A 14 -12.58 14.94 10.57
CA LEU A 14 -12.38 16.16 9.75
C LEU A 14 -12.99 17.39 10.43
N MET A 15 -14.14 17.21 11.09
CA MET A 15 -14.84 18.28 11.80
C MET A 15 -14.18 18.67 13.12
N SER A 16 -13.32 17.81 13.69
CA SER A 16 -12.64 18.09 14.97
C SER A 16 -11.55 19.16 14.90
N LYS A 17 -11.13 19.59 13.69
CA LYS A 17 -10.03 20.56 13.43
C LYS A 17 -8.72 20.27 14.18
N LYS A 18 -8.48 19.03 14.63
CA LYS A 18 -7.23 18.58 15.26
C LYS A 18 -6.14 18.37 14.20
N THR A 19 -5.72 19.43 13.51
CA THR A 19 -4.63 19.33 12.51
C THR A 19 -3.25 19.25 13.15
N ASN A 20 -3.10 19.61 14.43
CA ASN A 20 -1.78 19.80 15.05
C ASN A 20 -1.31 18.63 15.94
N SER A 21 -2.08 17.55 16.10
CA SER A 21 -1.64 16.39 16.91
C SER A 21 -2.39 15.10 16.50
N ILE A 22 -2.01 14.53 15.35
CA ILE A 22 -2.48 13.20 14.90
C ILE A 22 -1.55 12.15 15.49
N THR A 23 -2.07 11.24 16.31
CA THR A 23 -1.28 10.09 16.76
C THR A 23 -1.04 9.10 15.61
N GLU A 24 0.00 8.28 15.71
CA GLU A 24 0.28 7.26 14.69
C GLU A 24 -0.91 6.32 14.51
N GLU A 25 -1.52 5.84 15.60
CA GLU A 25 -2.69 4.97 15.56
C GLU A 25 -3.88 5.61 14.81
N GLN A 26 -4.14 6.90 15.07
CA GLN A 26 -5.20 7.63 14.36
C GLN A 26 -4.89 7.75 12.87
N ARG A 27 -3.63 7.99 12.52
CA ARG A 27 -3.18 8.08 11.12
C ARG A 27 -3.32 6.74 10.40
N THR A 28 -2.88 5.65 11.01
CA THR A 28 -3.06 4.28 10.51
C THR A 28 -4.55 4.00 10.27
N LYS A 29 -5.39 4.34 11.25
CA LYS A 29 -6.84 4.14 11.13
C LYS A 29 -7.44 4.97 10.00
N LEU A 30 -7.02 6.23 9.84
CA LEU A 30 -7.48 7.09 8.75
C LEU A 30 -7.08 6.57 7.38
N TRP A 31 -5.86 6.06 7.20
CA TRP A 31 -5.44 5.43 5.96
C TRP A 31 -6.29 4.20 5.63
N LEU A 32 -6.48 3.30 6.58
CA LEU A 32 -7.22 2.05 6.38
C LEU A 32 -8.71 2.29 6.14
N VAL A 33 -9.34 3.16 6.93
CA VAL A 33 -10.76 3.48 6.81
C VAL A 33 -11.03 4.38 5.61
N GLY A 34 -10.19 5.40 5.39
CA GLY A 34 -10.33 6.36 4.29
C GLY A 34 -10.20 5.71 2.92
N SER A 35 -9.30 4.73 2.78
CA SER A 35 -9.16 3.95 1.54
C SER A 35 -10.18 2.82 1.40
N GLY A 36 -10.86 2.43 2.48
CA GLY A 36 -11.69 1.22 2.52
C GLY A 36 -10.88 -0.09 2.56
N ALA A 37 -9.57 -0.02 2.79
CA ALA A 37 -8.70 -1.19 2.92
C ALA A 37 -8.95 -1.98 4.20
N GLU A 38 -9.52 -1.36 5.24
CA GLU A 38 -9.83 -2.04 6.51
C GLU A 38 -10.71 -3.28 6.31
N THR A 39 -11.73 -3.16 5.45
CA THR A 39 -12.65 -4.29 5.17
C THR A 39 -11.92 -5.40 4.42
N LEU A 40 -11.13 -5.06 3.40
CA LEU A 40 -10.35 -6.06 2.64
C LEU A 40 -9.36 -6.82 3.53
N LEU A 41 -8.65 -6.11 4.42
CA LEU A 41 -7.72 -6.73 5.35
C LEU A 41 -8.44 -7.73 6.28
N LYS A 42 -9.61 -7.38 6.81
CA LYS A 42 -10.37 -8.24 7.73
C LYS A 42 -10.96 -9.47 7.03
N ASP A 43 -11.44 -9.30 5.81
CA ASP A 43 -12.14 -10.34 5.07
C ASP A 43 -11.19 -11.36 4.41
N ASN A 44 -9.89 -11.08 4.35
CA ASN A 44 -8.91 -11.88 3.62
C ASN A 44 -7.72 -12.33 4.50
N PRO A 45 -7.96 -13.04 5.63
CA PRO A 45 -6.89 -13.48 6.52
C PRO A 45 -5.91 -14.41 5.80
N GLY A 46 -4.61 -14.12 5.93
CA GLY A 46 -3.53 -14.92 5.33
C GLY A 46 -3.35 -14.73 3.81
N TYR A 47 -4.18 -13.94 3.14
CA TYR A 47 -4.12 -13.73 1.70
C TYR A 47 -2.77 -13.13 1.27
N TYR A 48 -2.29 -12.09 1.95
CA TYR A 48 -1.02 -11.44 1.64
C TYR A 48 0.16 -12.42 1.76
N HIS A 49 0.20 -13.18 2.86
CA HIS A 49 1.24 -14.19 3.09
C HIS A 49 1.22 -15.29 2.00
N ASN A 50 0.03 -15.76 1.62
CA ASN A 50 -0.12 -16.72 0.52
C ASN A 50 0.38 -16.17 -0.82
N LEU A 51 0.27 -14.87 -1.08
CA LEU A 51 0.85 -14.26 -2.27
C LEU A 51 2.38 -14.27 -2.20
N LEU A 52 2.98 -13.90 -1.06
CA LEU A 52 4.43 -13.91 -0.88
C LEU A 52 5.05 -15.29 -1.09
N ASP A 53 4.37 -16.35 -0.64
CA ASP A 53 4.82 -17.72 -0.90
C ASP A 53 4.83 -18.07 -2.39
N LYS A 54 3.83 -17.57 -3.14
CA LYS A 54 3.71 -17.80 -4.58
C LYS A 54 4.68 -16.98 -5.42
N VAL A 55 5.13 -15.80 -4.95
CA VAL A 55 6.05 -14.92 -5.68
C VAL A 55 7.29 -15.68 -6.16
N LYS A 56 7.84 -16.58 -5.34
CA LYS A 56 9.06 -17.37 -5.67
C LYS A 56 8.91 -18.24 -6.91
N GLY A 57 7.69 -18.70 -7.20
CA GLY A 57 7.38 -19.58 -8.33
C GLY A 57 6.74 -18.86 -9.52
N TYR A 58 6.68 -17.53 -9.51
CA TYR A 58 5.95 -16.75 -10.51
C TYR A 58 6.90 -15.92 -11.37
N PRO A 59 7.49 -16.47 -12.44
CA PRO A 59 8.40 -15.70 -13.30
C PRO A 59 7.63 -14.53 -13.94
N ASN A 60 8.05 -13.30 -13.64
CA ASN A 60 7.43 -12.09 -14.17
C ASN A 60 8.47 -10.96 -14.37
N PRO A 61 8.49 -10.28 -15.54
CA PRO A 61 9.45 -9.22 -15.82
C PRO A 61 9.34 -8.01 -14.86
N CYS A 62 8.19 -7.81 -14.24
CA CYS A 62 7.97 -6.75 -13.25
C CYS A 62 8.95 -6.83 -12.08
N PHE A 63 9.41 -8.01 -11.68
CA PHE A 63 10.32 -8.17 -10.54
C PHE A 63 11.70 -7.59 -10.78
N SER A 64 12.21 -7.68 -12.01
CA SER A 64 13.46 -7.03 -12.41
C SER A 64 13.31 -5.51 -12.38
N GLN A 65 12.17 -5.00 -12.86
CA GLN A 65 11.89 -3.57 -12.85
C GLN A 65 11.74 -3.02 -11.42
N ILE A 66 11.02 -3.73 -10.54
CA ILE A 66 10.92 -3.39 -9.11
C ILE A 66 12.31 -3.30 -8.51
N HIS A 67 13.20 -4.27 -8.77
CA HIS A 67 14.55 -4.24 -8.21
C HIS A 67 15.34 -2.98 -8.62
N LEU A 68 15.25 -2.58 -9.89
CA LEU A 68 15.89 -1.36 -10.37
C LEU A 68 15.32 -0.09 -9.71
N ASP A 69 14.00 -0.04 -9.53
CA ASP A 69 13.33 1.15 -8.99
C ASP A 69 13.44 1.25 -7.46
N LEU A 70 13.66 0.15 -6.74
CA LEU A 70 13.99 0.19 -5.31
C LEU A 70 15.25 1.04 -5.08
N HIS A 71 16.33 0.80 -5.83
CA HIS A 71 17.56 1.58 -5.70
C HIS A 71 17.32 3.09 -5.90
N ARG A 72 16.49 3.48 -6.89
CA ARG A 72 16.14 4.88 -7.14
C ARG A 72 15.31 5.50 -6.02
N THR A 73 14.34 4.74 -5.50
CA THR A 73 13.43 5.18 -4.42
C THR A 73 14.19 5.60 -3.17
N PHE A 74 15.24 4.88 -2.83
CA PHE A 74 16.03 5.15 -1.63
C PHE A 74 17.17 6.15 -1.87
N SER A 75 17.63 6.31 -3.12
CA SER A 75 18.65 7.31 -3.44
C SER A 75 18.17 8.76 -3.28
N THR A 76 16.85 8.98 -3.25
CA THR A 76 16.27 10.33 -3.11
C THR A 76 16.10 10.78 -1.66
N ASP A 77 16.08 9.86 -0.70
CA ASP A 77 15.94 10.16 0.73
C ASP A 77 16.67 9.10 1.57
N GLU A 78 17.93 9.36 1.89
CA GLU A 78 18.76 8.44 2.69
C GLU A 78 18.20 8.18 4.08
N SER A 79 17.39 9.10 4.63
CA SER A 79 16.80 8.94 5.96
C SER A 79 15.73 7.85 6.01
N PHE A 80 15.11 7.56 4.85
CA PHE A 80 14.13 6.49 4.70
C PHE A 80 14.79 5.12 4.44
N TYR A 81 16.04 5.10 3.97
CA TYR A 81 16.70 3.85 3.63
C TYR A 81 17.09 3.05 4.87
N THR A 82 16.44 1.91 5.02
CA THR A 82 16.92 0.79 5.81
C THR A 82 16.79 -0.48 4.98
N LYS A 83 17.63 -1.48 5.25
CA LYS A 83 17.51 -2.76 4.53
C LYS A 83 16.15 -3.41 4.75
N GLU A 84 15.55 -3.19 5.91
CA GLU A 84 14.20 -3.68 6.20
C GLU A 84 13.12 -2.97 5.39
N ASN A 85 13.21 -1.64 5.24
CA ASN A 85 12.27 -0.88 4.40
C ASN A 85 12.37 -1.30 2.92
N GLU A 86 13.59 -1.52 2.41
CA GLU A 86 13.80 -2.03 1.05
C GLU A 86 13.16 -3.41 0.85
N ASN A 87 13.37 -4.33 1.80
CA ASN A 87 12.79 -5.66 1.75
C ASN A 87 11.26 -5.63 1.86
N THR A 88 10.72 -4.80 2.76
CA THR A 88 9.28 -4.58 2.94
C THR A 88 8.65 -4.05 1.66
N LEU A 89 9.26 -3.01 1.06
CA LEU A 89 8.80 -2.42 -0.19
C LEU A 89 8.80 -3.45 -1.33
N LYS A 90 9.87 -4.25 -1.43
CA LYS A 90 9.96 -5.35 -2.39
C LYS A 90 8.84 -6.37 -2.23
N ARG A 91 8.55 -6.80 -0.99
CA ARG A 91 7.50 -7.78 -0.70
C ARG A 91 6.12 -7.25 -1.08
N VAL A 92 5.79 -6.02 -0.67
CA VAL A 92 4.50 -5.37 -0.98
C VAL A 92 4.28 -5.25 -2.49
N LEU A 93 5.26 -4.73 -3.22
CA LEU A 93 5.17 -4.56 -4.68
C LEU A 93 5.08 -5.90 -5.40
N SER A 94 5.86 -6.91 -4.96
CA SER A 94 5.85 -8.24 -5.58
C SER A 94 4.52 -8.95 -5.36
N ALA A 95 3.93 -8.83 -4.16
CA ALA A 95 2.60 -9.36 -3.89
C ALA A 95 1.54 -8.67 -4.76
N TYR A 96 1.64 -7.35 -4.95
CA TYR A 96 0.72 -6.60 -5.80
C TYR A 96 0.75 -7.08 -7.26
N VAL A 97 1.93 -7.36 -7.82
CA VAL A 97 2.08 -7.93 -9.17
C VAL A 97 1.29 -9.23 -9.33
N LEU A 98 1.28 -10.11 -8.33
CA LEU A 98 0.48 -11.35 -8.37
C LEU A 98 -1.01 -11.09 -8.18
N ARG A 99 -1.37 -10.11 -7.35
CA ARG A 99 -2.77 -9.77 -7.07
C ARG A 99 -3.47 -9.24 -8.32
N ASN A 100 -2.82 -8.32 -9.03
CA ASN A 100 -3.37 -7.69 -10.22
C ASN A 100 -2.38 -7.77 -11.38
N PRO A 101 -2.28 -8.94 -12.05
CA PRO A 101 -1.34 -9.11 -13.16
C PRO A 101 -1.64 -8.23 -14.38
N THR A 102 -2.88 -7.75 -14.52
CA THR A 102 -3.29 -6.85 -15.60
C THR A 102 -2.57 -5.52 -15.50
N VAL A 103 -2.49 -4.95 -14.28
CA VAL A 103 -1.68 -3.75 -14.01
C VAL A 103 -0.21 -4.12 -13.85
N GLY A 104 0.07 -5.22 -13.16
CA GLY A 104 1.41 -5.67 -12.83
C GLY A 104 2.16 -4.64 -11.99
N TYR A 105 3.23 -4.09 -12.58
CA TYR A 105 4.03 -3.02 -11.99
C TYR A 105 4.29 -1.93 -13.02
N CYS A 106 4.00 -0.69 -12.64
CA CYS A 106 4.38 0.51 -13.38
C CYS A 106 5.29 1.39 -12.53
N GLN A 107 6.22 2.09 -13.19
CA GLN A 107 7.10 3.06 -12.55
C GLN A 107 6.24 4.14 -11.87
N GLY A 108 6.46 4.37 -10.58
CA GLY A 108 5.63 5.26 -9.76
C GLY A 108 4.97 4.52 -8.60
N LEU A 109 4.60 3.24 -8.76
CA LEU A 109 4.02 2.43 -7.69
C LEU A 109 4.97 2.30 -6.49
N ASN A 110 6.28 2.25 -6.74
CA ASN A 110 7.32 2.23 -5.70
C ASN A 110 7.25 3.44 -4.76
N PHE A 111 6.96 4.63 -5.27
CA PHE A 111 6.88 5.83 -4.43
C PHE A 111 5.61 5.85 -3.59
N ILE A 112 4.48 5.43 -4.17
CA ILE A 112 3.22 5.29 -3.42
C ILE A 112 3.41 4.27 -2.29
N ALA A 113 3.93 3.09 -2.62
CA ALA A 113 4.17 2.03 -1.63
C ALA A 113 5.21 2.44 -0.58
N ALA A 114 6.25 3.18 -0.94
CA ALA A 114 7.25 3.71 -0.01
C ALA A 114 6.60 4.63 1.04
N VAL A 115 5.72 5.55 0.63
CA VAL A 115 4.97 6.38 1.58
C VAL A 115 4.10 5.52 2.48
N LEU A 116 3.40 4.52 1.94
CA LEU A 116 2.51 3.67 2.73
C LEU A 116 3.24 2.88 3.82
N ILE A 117 4.41 2.29 3.53
CA ILE A 117 5.16 1.51 4.52
C ILE A 117 5.76 2.37 5.65
N THR A 118 5.84 3.70 5.48
CA THR A 118 6.21 4.62 6.59
C THR A 118 5.07 4.87 7.58
N GLN A 119 3.82 4.61 7.18
CA GLN A 119 2.63 4.96 7.96
C GLN A 119 1.85 3.74 8.47
N LEU A 120 2.15 2.56 7.92
CA LEU A 120 1.35 1.34 8.04
C LEU A 120 2.25 0.13 8.25
N SER A 121 1.71 -0.93 8.85
CA SER A 121 2.37 -2.23 8.79
C SER A 121 2.44 -2.74 7.34
N GLU A 122 3.33 -3.69 7.07
CA GLU A 122 3.55 -4.23 5.72
C GLU A 122 2.25 -4.69 5.03
N GLU A 123 1.45 -5.53 5.70
CA GLU A 123 0.21 -6.05 5.13
C GLU A 123 -0.85 -4.94 4.98
N GLN A 124 -0.90 -3.99 5.92
CA GLN A 124 -1.78 -2.82 5.80
C GLN A 124 -1.41 -1.96 4.59
N ALA A 125 -0.12 -1.70 4.36
CA ALA A 125 0.38 -0.97 3.22
C ALA A 125 0.00 -1.67 1.90
N PHE A 126 0.11 -3.00 1.85
CA PHE A 126 -0.37 -3.79 0.71
C PHE A 126 -1.85 -3.54 0.42
N TRP A 127 -2.74 -3.67 1.41
CA TRP A 127 -4.18 -3.50 1.17
C TRP A 127 -4.57 -2.06 0.81
N VAL A 128 -3.91 -1.06 1.38
CA VAL A 128 -4.11 0.34 1.00
C VAL A 128 -3.63 0.58 -0.42
N LEU A 129 -2.48 0.02 -0.83
CA LEU A 129 -2.00 0.09 -2.22
C LEU A 129 -3.04 -0.51 -3.17
N CYS A 130 -3.61 -1.67 -2.84
CA CYS A 130 -4.66 -2.30 -3.65
C CYS A 130 -5.85 -1.37 -3.86
N GLN A 131 -6.35 -0.74 -2.80
CA GLN A 131 -7.47 0.20 -2.91
C GLN A 131 -7.11 1.45 -3.73
N VAL A 132 -5.91 1.99 -3.54
CA VAL A 132 -5.45 3.16 -4.29
C VAL A 132 -5.47 2.87 -5.79
N ILE A 133 -4.90 1.75 -6.21
CA ILE A 133 -4.75 1.44 -7.63
C ILE A 133 -6.05 0.89 -8.26
N GLU A 134 -6.81 0.07 -7.53
CA GLU A 134 -7.97 -0.67 -8.08
C GLU A 134 -9.30 0.08 -7.95
N SER A 135 -9.42 0.98 -6.97
CA SER A 135 -10.72 1.59 -6.62
C SER A 135 -10.71 3.12 -6.60
N ILE A 136 -9.60 3.75 -6.20
CA ILE A 136 -9.55 5.20 -5.98
C ILE A 136 -9.10 5.94 -7.24
N LEU A 137 -8.04 5.45 -7.89
CA LEU A 137 -7.56 6.05 -9.13
C LEU A 137 -8.46 5.67 -10.32
N PRO A 138 -8.53 6.52 -11.36
CA PRO A 138 -9.20 6.17 -12.61
C PRO A 138 -8.64 4.87 -13.19
N THR A 139 -9.51 4.07 -13.81
CA THR A 139 -9.17 2.73 -14.33
C THR A 139 -8.09 2.73 -15.42
N ASP A 140 -7.84 3.88 -16.04
CA ASP A 140 -6.87 4.12 -17.11
C ASP A 140 -5.60 4.85 -16.63
N TYR A 141 -5.45 5.11 -15.32
CA TYR A 141 -4.33 5.89 -14.80
C TYR A 141 -2.95 5.24 -15.06
N PHE A 142 -2.87 3.91 -15.08
CA PHE A 142 -1.63 3.14 -15.31
C PHE A 142 -1.65 2.31 -16.60
N ASN A 143 -2.62 2.54 -17.50
CA ASN A 143 -2.71 1.85 -18.79
C ASN A 143 -1.99 2.59 -19.91
#